data_AF-A0A929GEE1-F1
#
_entry.id   AF-A0A929GEE1-F1
#
_cell.length_a   1.000
_cell.length_b   1.000
_cell.length_c   1.000
_cell.angle_alpha   90.00
_cell.angle_beta   90.00
_cell.angle_gamma   90.00
#
_symmetry.space_group_name_H-M   'P 1'
#
loop_
_entity.id
_entity.type
_entity.pdbx_description
1 polymer ?
#
loop_
_entity_poly.entity_id
_entity_poly.type
_entity_poly.pdbx_seq_one_letter_code
_entity_poly.pdbx_strand_id
1 'polypeptide(L)'
;MSARPSPISDEVTEWEFPYAVALSQECDLMQDHNNRKLLEEAGDERDEGDKEITHDKLLPAILMCPAYQTIPFKNGEHLNGLGRKMEIYSSSRWNIITRNQNPRYHFLAEWRPFHVAELVVDFKHFFTVPTEILRDTYGTQQHYIARLICPYREDLSQRFAAYLARIGLPTQHHRVKPTPSDLSKQVTPPAE
;
A
#
# COMPACT_ATOMS: atom_id res chain seq x y z
N MET A 1 -11.77 31.01 32.54
CA MET A 1 -11.26 29.69 32.93
C MET A 1 -11.02 28.89 31.66
N SER A 2 -9.77 28.84 31.20
CA SER A 2 -9.37 28.07 30.01
C SER A 2 -9.11 26.64 30.45
N ALA A 3 -9.94 25.70 29.98
CA ALA A 3 -9.71 24.29 30.21
C ALA A 3 -8.47 23.88 29.40
N ARG A 4 -7.37 23.59 30.08
CA ARG A 4 -6.25 22.86 29.46
C ARG A 4 -6.78 21.47 29.08
N PRO A 5 -6.62 21.03 27.82
CA PRO A 5 -6.90 19.64 27.49
C PRO A 5 -5.99 18.75 28.34
N SER A 6 -6.59 17.78 29.01
CA SER A 6 -5.89 16.75 29.77
C SER A 6 -4.95 15.98 28.84
N PRO A 7 -3.74 15.59 29.29
CA PRO A 7 -2.83 14.83 28.45
C PRO A 7 -3.48 13.50 28.08
N ILE A 8 -3.59 13.25 26.77
CA ILE A 8 -3.88 11.93 26.23
C ILE A 8 -2.74 11.02 26.73
N SER A 9 -3.07 9.97 27.47
CA SER A 9 -2.10 8.92 27.77
C SER A 9 -1.84 8.19 26.46
N ASP A 10 -0.81 8.60 25.73
CA ASP A 10 -0.46 7.99 24.45
C ASP A 10 0.05 6.56 24.72
N GLU A 11 -0.84 5.58 24.56
CA GLU A 11 -0.47 4.18 24.52
C GLU A 11 0.26 3.93 23.20
N VAL A 12 1.59 4.01 23.23
CA VAL A 12 2.44 3.73 22.08
C VAL A 12 2.56 2.22 21.92
N THR A 13 2.08 1.69 20.79
CA THR A 13 2.32 0.30 20.40
C THR A 13 3.45 0.27 19.38
N GLU A 14 4.57 -0.36 19.74
CA GLU A 14 5.68 -0.58 18.82
C GLU A 14 5.50 -1.88 18.05
N TRP A 15 5.86 -1.85 16.77
CA TRP A 15 5.78 -3.02 15.91
C TRP A 15 6.89 -3.01 14.87
N GLU A 16 7.58 -4.14 14.77
CA GLU A 16 8.64 -4.33 13.79
C GLU A 16 8.13 -5.11 12.58
N PHE A 17 8.24 -4.50 11.40
CA PHE A 17 8.06 -5.22 10.13
C PHE A 17 9.45 -5.60 9.61
N PRO A 18 9.72 -6.90 9.34
CA PRO A 18 11.02 -7.30 8.81
C PRO A 18 11.26 -6.74 7.39
N TYR A 19 10.18 -6.47 6.64
CA TYR A 19 10.24 -5.87 5.31
C TYR A 19 9.09 -4.88 5.12
N ALA A 20 9.38 -3.81 4.40
CA ALA A 20 8.40 -2.86 3.89
C ALA A 20 8.79 -2.43 2.47
N VAL A 21 7.78 -2.11 1.66
CA VAL A 21 7.97 -1.66 0.28
C VAL A 21 7.39 -0.25 0.15
N ALA A 22 8.14 0.66 -0.47
CA ALA A 22 7.64 1.97 -0.82
C ALA A 22 6.65 1.88 -1.99
N LEU A 23 5.49 2.51 -1.83
CA LEU A 23 4.41 2.59 -2.81
C LEU A 23 4.20 4.01 -3.36
N SER A 24 4.84 5.03 -2.78
CA SER A 24 4.88 6.37 -3.38
C SER A 24 5.45 6.30 -4.80
N GLN A 25 4.92 7.15 -5.69
CA GLN A 25 5.33 7.14 -7.10
C GLN A 25 6.80 7.54 -7.24
N GLU A 26 7.53 6.88 -8.15
CA GLU A 26 8.95 7.16 -8.38
C GLU A 26 9.20 8.62 -8.78
N CYS A 27 8.32 9.21 -9.58
CA CYS A 27 8.45 10.60 -10.00
C CYS A 27 8.36 11.56 -8.80
N ASP A 28 7.42 11.33 -7.87
CA ASP A 28 7.27 12.15 -6.67
C ASP A 28 8.49 12.00 -5.74
N LEU A 29 8.96 10.77 -5.56
CA LEU A 29 10.15 10.48 -4.73
C LEU A 29 11.42 11.12 -5.30
N MET A 30 11.62 11.03 -6.62
CA MET A 30 12.77 11.62 -7.29
C MET A 30 12.71 13.16 -7.25
N GLN A 31 11.53 13.74 -7.44
CA GLN A 31 11.34 15.18 -7.35
C GLN A 31 11.59 15.68 -5.91
N ASP A 32 11.05 14.99 -4.89
CA ASP A 32 11.33 15.30 -3.49
C ASP A 32 12.84 15.23 -3.18
N HIS A 33 13.52 14.16 -3.60
CA HIS A 33 14.96 14.01 -3.42
C HIS A 33 15.76 15.17 -4.03
N ASN A 34 15.46 15.51 -5.29
CA ASN A 34 16.14 16.59 -5.99
C ASN A 34 15.89 17.95 -5.32
N ASN A 35 14.65 18.23 -4.89
CA ASN A 35 14.31 19.47 -4.21
C ASN A 35 15.02 19.59 -2.86
N ARG A 36 15.11 18.51 -2.08
CA ARG A 36 15.85 18.49 -0.82
C ARG A 36 17.35 18.68 -1.03
N LYS A 37 17.93 18.06 -2.05
CA LYS A 37 19.35 18.24 -2.41
C LYS A 37 19.67 19.69 -2.75
N LEU A 38 18.80 20.35 -3.53
CA LEU A 38 18.94 21.77 -3.84
C LEU A 38 18.85 22.65 -2.59
N LEU A 39 17.95 22.35 -1.65
CA LEU A 39 17.87 23.06 -0.36
C LEU A 39 19.13 22.88 0.49
N GLU A 40 19.70 21.67 0.49
CA GLU A 40 20.94 21.38 1.21
C GLU A 40 22.17 22.07 0.58
N GLU A 41 22.21 22.16 -0.76
CA GLU A 41 23.29 22.81 -1.51
C GLU A 41 23.23 24.34 -1.47
N ALA A 42 22.03 24.93 -1.38
CA ALA A 42 21.85 26.38 -1.31
C ALA A 42 22.30 27.01 0.03
N GLY A 43 22.39 26.23 1.11
CA GLY A 43 22.77 26.74 2.44
C GLY A 43 21.89 27.92 2.91
N ASP A 44 22.46 28.78 3.76
CA ASP A 44 21.81 30.04 4.19
C ASP A 44 22.00 31.20 3.19
N GLU A 45 22.90 31.05 2.21
CA GLU A 45 23.27 32.07 1.24
C GLU A 45 22.58 31.81 -0.11
N ARG A 46 21.30 32.21 -0.21
CA ARG A 46 20.58 32.18 -1.50
C ARG A 46 20.87 33.44 -2.31
N ASP A 47 21.35 33.29 -3.53
CA ASP A 47 21.51 34.40 -4.48
C ASP A 47 20.12 34.93 -4.91
N GLU A 48 20.04 36.22 -5.24
CA GLU A 48 18.80 36.96 -5.58
C GLU A 48 18.05 36.46 -6.84
N GLY A 49 18.52 35.36 -7.46
CA GLY A 49 17.90 34.70 -8.62
C GLY A 49 17.62 33.21 -8.43
N ASP A 50 17.96 32.63 -7.28
CA ASP A 50 17.71 31.22 -7.01
C ASP A 50 16.21 30.96 -6.86
N LYS A 51 15.74 29.91 -7.52
CA LYS A 51 14.34 29.52 -7.49
C LYS A 51 14.02 29.00 -6.08
N GLU A 52 13.28 29.78 -5.32
CA GLU A 52 12.83 29.38 -3.99
C GLU A 52 12.04 28.05 -4.07
N ILE A 53 12.56 27.02 -3.41
CA ILE A 53 11.86 25.75 -3.27
C ILE A 53 10.88 25.89 -2.12
N THR A 54 9.61 25.99 -2.48
CA THR A 54 8.50 26.07 -1.54
C THR A 54 8.15 24.69 -1.00
N HIS A 55 7.66 24.63 0.24
CA HIS A 55 7.37 23.37 0.94
C HIS A 55 6.31 22.48 0.25
N ASP A 56 5.47 23.02 -0.64
CA ASP A 56 4.54 22.22 -1.46
C ASP A 56 5.24 21.30 -2.47
N LYS A 57 6.53 21.52 -2.71
CA LYS A 57 7.37 20.69 -3.58
C LYS A 57 8.02 19.52 -2.84
N LEU A 58 7.89 19.48 -1.52
CA LEU A 58 8.42 18.42 -0.67
C LEU A 58 7.32 17.41 -0.35
N LEU A 59 7.67 16.14 -0.38
CA LEU A 59 6.80 15.06 0.05
C LEU A 59 6.93 14.92 1.57
N PRO A 60 5.88 15.19 2.36
CA PRO A 60 5.97 15.15 3.82
C PRO A 60 6.08 13.72 4.37
N ALA A 61 5.49 12.75 3.67
CA ALA A 61 5.52 11.35 4.06
C ALA A 61 5.52 10.41 2.86
N ILE A 62 6.22 9.29 3.00
CA ILE A 62 6.30 8.22 2.02
C ILE A 62 5.25 7.17 2.35
N LEU A 63 4.49 6.76 1.34
CA LEU A 63 3.55 5.66 1.43
C LEU A 63 4.31 4.33 1.39
N MET A 64 4.10 3.51 2.40
CA MET A 64 4.75 2.22 2.61
C MET A 64 3.71 1.13 2.75
N CYS A 65 4.13 -0.11 2.51
CA CYS A 65 3.31 -1.28 2.77
C CYS A 65 4.17 -2.40 3.36
N PRO A 66 3.71 -3.07 4.43
CA PRO A 66 4.46 -4.17 5.00
C PRO A 66 4.49 -5.36 4.03
N ALA A 67 5.61 -6.09 4.05
CA ALA A 67 5.79 -7.30 3.28
C ALA A 67 6.11 -8.46 4.23
N TYR A 68 5.20 -9.42 4.33
CA TYR A 68 5.30 -10.51 5.30
C TYR A 68 5.92 -11.75 4.68
N GLN A 69 6.74 -12.46 5.43
CA GLN A 69 7.21 -13.79 5.01
C GLN A 69 6.04 -14.75 4.81
N THR A 70 6.11 -15.60 3.79
CA THR A 70 4.99 -16.44 3.36
C THR A 70 4.51 -17.44 4.40
N ILE A 71 5.41 -18.07 5.17
CA ILE A 71 5.06 -19.10 6.17
C ILE A 71 4.15 -18.54 7.28
N PRO A 72 4.57 -17.55 8.09
CA PRO A 72 3.70 -16.98 9.11
C PRO A 72 2.48 -16.27 8.51
N PHE A 73 2.60 -15.74 7.28
CA PHE A 73 1.47 -15.14 6.60
C PHE A 73 0.38 -16.19 6.28
N LYS A 74 0.75 -17.32 5.68
CA LYS A 74 -0.17 -18.40 5.30
C LYS A 74 -0.88 -19.03 6.51
N ASN A 75 -0.18 -19.10 7.64
CA ASN A 75 -0.70 -19.63 8.90
C ASN A 75 -1.48 -18.60 9.72
N GLY A 76 -1.61 -17.35 9.25
CA GLY A 76 -2.33 -16.31 9.96
C GLY A 76 -1.62 -15.77 11.21
N GLU A 77 -0.30 -15.97 11.31
CA GLU A 77 0.55 -15.70 12.48
C GLU A 77 1.37 -14.41 12.35
N HIS A 78 1.39 -13.79 11.17
CA HIS A 78 2.21 -12.64 10.84
C HIS A 78 1.94 -11.36 11.66
N LEU A 79 0.81 -11.28 12.39
CA LEU A 79 0.50 -10.19 13.34
C LEU A 79 0.32 -10.68 14.78
N ASN A 80 0.81 -11.87 15.13
CA ASN A 80 0.62 -12.46 16.46
C ASN A 80 1.16 -11.57 17.59
N GLY A 81 2.28 -10.88 17.39
CA GLY A 81 2.82 -9.99 18.43
C GLY A 81 1.97 -8.72 18.66
N LEU A 82 1.03 -8.38 17.77
CA LEU A 82 -0.01 -7.37 18.03
C LEU A 82 -1.24 -7.98 18.73
N GLY A 83 -1.17 -9.24 19.15
CA GLY A 83 -2.33 -9.99 19.64
C GLY A 83 -3.39 -10.22 18.56
N ARG A 84 -3.04 -10.10 17.27
CA ARG A 84 -3.99 -10.20 16.15
C ARG A 84 -3.82 -11.52 15.40
N LYS A 85 -4.87 -12.35 15.43
CA LYS A 85 -4.96 -13.55 14.61
C LYS A 85 -5.50 -13.21 13.23
N MET A 86 -4.81 -13.68 12.20
CA MET A 86 -5.18 -13.43 10.81
C MET A 86 -5.78 -14.69 10.17
N GLU A 87 -6.29 -14.54 8.94
CA GLU A 87 -6.89 -15.66 8.20
C GLU A 87 -5.83 -16.72 7.85
N ILE A 88 -6.20 -18.00 8.00
CA ILE A 88 -5.40 -19.15 7.56
C ILE A 88 -5.79 -19.50 6.13
N TYR A 89 -4.80 -19.67 5.26
CA TYR A 89 -5.03 -19.96 3.85
C TYR A 89 -4.84 -21.44 3.51
N SER A 90 -5.90 -22.06 2.98
CA SER A 90 -5.80 -23.37 2.32
C SER A 90 -4.89 -23.31 1.09
N SER A 91 -4.41 -24.45 0.61
CA SER A 91 -3.56 -24.51 -0.59
C SER A 91 -4.21 -23.89 -1.83
N SER A 92 -5.53 -24.05 -2.02
CA SER A 92 -6.25 -23.45 -3.14
C SER A 92 -6.28 -21.92 -3.06
N ARG A 93 -6.56 -21.35 -1.89
CA ARG A 93 -6.56 -19.90 -1.68
C ARG A 93 -5.15 -19.32 -1.72
N TRP A 94 -4.17 -20.06 -1.22
CA TRP A 94 -2.77 -19.69 -1.29
C TRP A 94 -2.29 -19.54 -2.74
N ASN A 95 -2.68 -20.47 -3.63
CA ASN A 95 -2.36 -20.38 -5.05
C ASN A 95 -2.93 -19.13 -5.73
N ILE A 96 -4.10 -18.63 -5.28
CA ILE A 96 -4.67 -17.37 -5.79
C ILE A 96 -3.78 -16.19 -5.36
N ILE A 97 -3.20 -16.22 -4.16
CA ILE A 97 -2.31 -15.18 -3.65
C ILE A 97 -0.96 -15.22 -4.39
N THR A 98 -0.31 -16.38 -4.48
CA THR A 98 1.01 -16.50 -5.11
C THR A 98 1.00 -16.26 -6.62
N ARG A 99 -0.13 -16.51 -7.28
CA ARG A 99 -0.35 -16.12 -8.69
C ARG A 99 -0.82 -14.69 -8.86
N ASN A 100 -0.83 -13.88 -7.80
CA ASN A 100 -1.21 -12.49 -7.87
C ASN A 100 -2.65 -12.29 -8.42
N GLN A 101 -3.57 -13.22 -8.14
CA GLN A 101 -4.97 -13.13 -8.55
C GLN A 101 -5.88 -12.52 -7.48
N ASN A 102 -5.43 -12.48 -6.23
CA ASN A 102 -6.13 -11.76 -5.17
C ASN A 102 -5.79 -10.26 -5.27
N PRO A 103 -6.77 -9.36 -5.42
CA PRO A 103 -6.50 -7.93 -5.56
C PRO A 103 -5.94 -7.28 -4.29
N ARG A 104 -6.09 -7.89 -3.11
CA ARG A 104 -5.55 -7.37 -1.85
C ARG A 104 -4.04 -7.56 -1.72
N TYR A 105 -3.50 -8.58 -2.36
CA TYR A 105 -2.14 -9.04 -2.10
C TYR A 105 -1.25 -8.86 -3.33
N HIS A 106 0.04 -8.65 -3.07
CA HIS A 106 1.07 -8.79 -4.08
C HIS A 106 2.18 -9.71 -3.56
N PHE A 107 2.36 -10.83 -4.23
CA PHE A 107 3.38 -11.82 -3.96
C PHE A 107 4.69 -11.43 -4.65
N LEU A 108 5.78 -11.44 -3.88
CA LEU A 108 7.15 -11.27 -4.34
C LEU A 108 7.88 -12.60 -4.16
N ALA A 109 8.42 -13.13 -5.25
CA ALA A 109 9.22 -14.34 -5.22
C ALA A 109 10.53 -14.13 -4.48
N GLU A 110 11.12 -15.21 -3.97
CA GLU A 110 12.44 -15.16 -3.34
C GLU A 110 13.50 -14.58 -4.28
N TRP A 111 14.44 -13.84 -3.70
CA TRP A 111 15.62 -13.36 -4.40
C TRP A 111 16.88 -13.65 -3.59
N ARG A 112 17.46 -14.82 -3.86
CA ARG A 112 18.61 -15.36 -3.14
C ARG A 112 19.85 -14.45 -3.11
N PRO A 113 20.22 -13.73 -4.20
CA PRO A 113 21.39 -12.85 -4.17
C PRO A 113 21.35 -11.77 -3.07
N PHE A 114 20.14 -11.35 -2.65
CA PHE A 114 19.95 -10.38 -1.56
C PHE A 114 19.38 -11.01 -0.29
N HIS A 115 19.34 -12.35 -0.20
CA HIS A 115 18.73 -13.09 0.91
C HIS A 115 17.28 -12.64 1.24
N VAL A 116 16.53 -12.27 0.20
CA VAL A 116 15.11 -11.90 0.33
C VAL A 116 14.28 -13.16 0.21
N ALA A 117 13.55 -13.49 1.27
CA ALA A 117 12.59 -14.60 1.28
C ALA A 117 11.41 -14.31 0.35
N GLU A 118 10.54 -15.29 0.14
CA GLU A 118 9.23 -15.01 -0.47
C GLU A 118 8.41 -14.10 0.44
N LEU A 119 7.81 -13.05 -0.13
CA LEU A 119 7.05 -12.06 0.63
C LEU A 119 5.63 -11.91 0.08
N VAL A 120 4.71 -11.53 0.97
CA VAL A 120 3.35 -11.09 0.63
C VAL A 120 3.18 -9.66 1.12
N VAL A 121 3.03 -8.74 0.18
CA VAL A 121 2.62 -7.36 0.42
C VAL A 121 1.11 -7.34 0.64
N ASP A 122 0.65 -6.82 1.79
CA ASP A 122 -0.78 -6.67 2.10
C ASP A 122 -1.23 -5.23 1.90
N PHE A 123 -1.85 -4.93 0.76
CA PHE A 123 -2.33 -3.59 0.45
C PHE A 123 -3.41 -3.07 1.41
N LYS A 124 -3.96 -3.89 2.31
CA LYS A 124 -4.86 -3.37 3.36
C LYS A 124 -4.11 -2.71 4.51
N HIS A 125 -2.83 -3.03 4.69
CA HIS A 125 -2.02 -2.56 5.82
C HIS A 125 -1.04 -1.46 5.43
N PHE A 126 -1.28 -0.73 4.33
CA PHE A 126 -0.42 0.40 3.98
C PHE A 126 -0.42 1.44 5.10
N PHE A 127 0.71 2.13 5.23
CA PHE A 127 0.92 3.19 6.21
C PHE A 127 1.83 4.26 5.62
N THR A 128 1.97 5.39 6.30
CA THR A 128 2.87 6.46 5.87
C THR A 128 3.98 6.66 6.89
N VAL A 129 5.19 6.92 6.41
CA VAL A 129 6.34 7.28 7.25
C VAL A 129 6.76 8.69 6.89
N PRO A 130 6.93 9.61 7.85
CA PRO A 130 7.50 10.92 7.58
C PRO A 130 8.83 10.80 6.82
N THR A 131 8.99 11.59 5.76
CA THR A 131 10.14 11.45 4.84
C THR A 131 11.47 11.65 5.57
N GLU A 132 11.51 12.57 6.54
CA GLU A 132 12.69 12.83 7.38
C GLU A 132 13.07 11.61 8.22
N ILE A 133 12.10 10.95 8.88
CA ILE A 133 12.37 9.72 9.64
C ILE A 133 12.95 8.64 8.72
N LEU A 134 12.36 8.46 7.53
CA LEU A 134 12.84 7.45 6.59
C LEU A 134 14.26 7.76 6.11
N ARG A 135 14.58 9.02 5.82
CA ARG A 135 15.91 9.44 5.38
C ARG A 135 16.95 9.32 6.50
N ASP A 136 16.64 9.83 7.68
CA ASP A 136 17.61 9.99 8.75
C ASP A 136 17.85 8.68 9.51
N THR A 137 16.82 7.83 9.64
CA THR A 137 16.92 6.53 10.33
C THR A 137 17.20 5.39 9.37
N TYR A 138 16.52 5.37 8.21
CA TYR A 138 16.54 4.22 7.29
C TYR A 138 17.23 4.51 5.95
N GLY A 139 17.77 5.71 5.74
CA GLY A 139 18.45 6.10 4.50
C GLY A 139 19.86 5.52 4.34
N THR A 140 20.37 4.81 5.34
CA THR A 140 21.66 4.12 5.27
C THR A 140 21.55 2.83 4.46
N GLN A 141 22.67 2.36 3.89
CA GLN A 141 22.72 1.11 3.13
C GLN A 141 22.39 -0.16 3.96
N GLN A 142 22.30 -0.05 5.29
CA GLN A 142 21.98 -1.17 6.16
C GLN A 142 20.49 -1.56 6.08
N HIS A 143 19.60 -0.61 5.84
CA HIS A 143 18.15 -0.84 5.80
C HIS A 143 17.60 -0.98 4.37
N TYR A 144 18.29 -0.42 3.38
CA TYR A 144 17.96 -0.59 1.97
C TYR A 144 18.43 -1.96 1.47
N ILE A 145 17.49 -2.82 1.08
CA ILE A 145 17.78 -4.18 0.62
C ILE A 145 17.94 -4.23 -0.90
N ALA A 146 16.91 -3.82 -1.63
CA ALA A 146 16.87 -3.87 -3.09
C ALA A 146 15.76 -2.98 -3.65
N ARG A 147 15.82 -2.72 -4.95
CA ARG A 147 14.71 -2.12 -5.72
C ARG A 147 14.11 -3.14 -6.67
N LEU A 148 12.79 -3.07 -6.84
CA LEU A 148 12.13 -3.73 -7.96
C LEU A 148 12.51 -2.99 -9.25
N ILE A 149 12.88 -3.75 -10.28
CA ILE A 149 13.13 -3.22 -11.61
C ILE A 149 11.84 -3.15 -12.41
N CYS A 150 11.83 -2.34 -13.47
CA CYS A 150 10.77 -2.41 -14.47
C CYS A 150 10.81 -3.77 -15.19
N PRO A 151 9.65 -4.44 -15.40
CA PRO A 151 8.27 -3.96 -15.19
C PRO A 151 7.64 -4.33 -13.84
N TYR A 152 8.35 -5.01 -12.94
CA TYR A 152 7.79 -5.52 -11.68
C TYR A 152 7.36 -4.41 -10.73
N ARG A 153 8.09 -3.30 -10.72
CA ARG A 153 7.73 -2.11 -9.97
C ARG A 153 6.43 -1.50 -10.48
N GLU A 154 6.26 -1.39 -11.79
CA GLU A 154 5.05 -0.86 -12.41
C GLU A 154 3.85 -1.78 -12.14
N ASP A 155 4.03 -3.11 -12.18
CA ASP A 155 2.99 -4.07 -11.80
C ASP A 155 2.55 -3.88 -10.34
N LEU A 156 3.49 -3.76 -9.40
CA LEU A 156 3.17 -3.50 -7.99
C LEU A 156 2.33 -2.21 -7.85
N SER A 157 2.78 -1.11 -8.45
CA SER A 157 2.10 0.19 -8.38
C SER A 157 0.70 0.14 -9.02
N GLN A 158 0.55 -0.52 -10.17
CA GLN A 158 -0.74 -0.66 -10.84
C GLN A 158 -1.72 -1.50 -10.02
N ARG A 159 -1.25 -2.60 -9.42
CA ARG A 159 -2.09 -3.44 -8.56
C ARG A 159 -2.51 -2.71 -7.29
N PHE A 160 -1.63 -1.92 -6.70
CA PHE A 160 -1.96 -1.09 -5.54
C PHE A 160 -3.01 -0.02 -5.89
N ALA A 161 -2.83 0.68 -7.01
CA ALA A 161 -3.82 1.65 -7.50
C ALA A 161 -5.18 0.97 -7.76
N ALA A 162 -5.18 -0.19 -8.42
CA ALA A 162 -6.38 -0.98 -8.67
C ALA A 162 -7.06 -1.45 -7.37
N TYR A 163 -6.28 -1.82 -6.35
CA TYR A 163 -6.80 -2.18 -5.02
C TYR A 163 -7.56 -1.03 -4.37
N LEU A 164 -7.01 0.20 -4.41
CA LEU A 164 -7.64 1.39 -3.87
C LEU A 164 -8.87 1.83 -4.68
N ALA A 165 -8.83 1.63 -6.00
CA ALA A 165 -9.93 2.00 -6.90
C ALA A 165 -11.14 1.05 -6.85
N ARG A 166 -11.14 0.02 -6.00
CA ARG A 166 -12.27 -0.92 -5.89
C ARG A 166 -13.51 -0.21 -5.34
N ILE A 167 -14.60 -0.26 -6.11
CA ILE A 167 -15.90 0.28 -5.74
C ILE A 167 -16.78 -0.87 -5.25
N GLY A 168 -17.43 -0.69 -4.10
CA GLY A 168 -18.46 -1.61 -3.65
C GLY A 168 -19.67 -1.50 -4.56
N LEU A 169 -19.93 -2.52 -5.38
CA LEU A 169 -21.17 -2.56 -6.17
C LEU A 169 -22.37 -2.73 -5.23
N PRO A 170 -23.45 -1.94 -5.40
CA PRO A 170 -24.64 -2.07 -4.57
C PRO A 170 -25.26 -3.45 -4.74
N THR A 171 -25.65 -4.07 -3.62
CA THR A 171 -26.26 -5.42 -3.58
C THR A 171 -27.60 -5.52 -4.31
N GLN A 172 -28.20 -4.37 -4.69
CA GLN A 172 -29.52 -4.28 -5.31
C GLN A 172 -29.56 -4.66 -6.80
N HIS A 173 -28.41 -4.95 -7.43
CA HIS A 173 -28.37 -5.49 -8.80
C HIS A 173 -28.37 -7.03 -8.83
N HIS A 174 -29.09 -7.68 -7.91
CA HIS A 174 -29.54 -9.04 -8.19
C HIS A 174 -30.45 -8.95 -9.42
N ARG A 175 -29.94 -9.36 -10.59
CA ARG A 175 -30.80 -9.73 -11.71
C ARG A 175 -31.73 -10.81 -11.17
N VAL A 176 -32.96 -10.43 -10.83
CA VAL A 176 -34.03 -11.41 -10.65
C VAL A 176 -34.06 -12.14 -11.99
N LYS A 177 -33.67 -13.43 -12.00
CA LYS A 177 -33.90 -14.25 -13.18
C LYS A 177 -35.41 -14.19 -13.41
N PRO A 178 -35.90 -13.71 -14.57
CA PRO A 178 -37.33 -13.68 -14.82
C PRO A 178 -37.86 -15.09 -14.59
N THR A 179 -38.89 -15.21 -13.76
CA THR A 179 -39.56 -16.49 -13.59
C THR A 179 -40.33 -16.80 -14.88
N PRO A 180 -40.63 -18.07 -15.18
CA PRO A 180 -41.47 -18.41 -16.33
C PRO A 180 -42.82 -17.68 -16.35
N SER A 181 -43.30 -17.25 -15.17
CA SER A 181 -44.54 -16.45 -15.02
C SER A 181 -44.43 -15.00 -15.46
N ASP A 182 -43.22 -14.44 -15.54
CA ASP A 182 -42.97 -13.07 -15.99
C ASP A 182 -42.96 -12.99 -17.53
N LEU A 183 -42.64 -14.09 -18.20
CA LEU A 183 -42.59 -14.20 -19.66
C LEU A 183 -43.99 -14.40 -20.29
N SER A 184 -44.96 -14.91 -19.53
CA SER A 184 -46.33 -15.14 -20.02
C SER A 184 -47.23 -13.90 -20.00
N LYS A 185 -46.78 -12.79 -19.40
CA LYS A 185 -47.54 -11.53 -19.31
C LYS A 185 -47.30 -10.56 -20.47
N GLN A 186 -46.42 -10.87 -21.43
CA GLN A 186 -46.05 -9.95 -22.51
C GLN A 186 -46.66 -10.26 -23.88
N VAL A 187 -47.66 -11.15 -23.98
CA VAL A 187 -48.26 -11.47 -25.28
C VAL A 187 -49.78 -11.39 -25.22
N THR A 188 -50.31 -10.19 -25.41
CA THR A 188 -51.54 -10.00 -26.20
C THR A 188 -51.40 -8.69 -26.96
N PRO A 189 -51.28 -8.71 -28.30
CA PRO A 189 -51.42 -7.50 -29.09
C PRO A 189 -52.86 -6.98 -29.00
N PRO A 190 -53.08 -5.66 -29.13
CA PRO A 190 -54.43 -5.09 -29.09
C PRO A 190 -55.23 -5.59 -30.30
N ALA A 191 -56.47 -6.03 -30.05
CA ALA A 191 -57.40 -6.43 -31.10
C ALA A 191 -57.81 -5.22 -31.95
N GLU A 192 -57.79 -5.38 -33.27
CA GLU A 192 -58.35 -4.43 -34.25
C GLU A 192 -59.88 -4.37 -34.17
#